data_AF-A0A0E3WPW8-F1
#
_entry.id   AF-A0A0E3WPW8-F1
#
_cell.length_a   1.000
_cell.length_b   1.000
_cell.length_c   1.000
_cell.angle_alpha   90.00
_cell.angle_beta   90.00
_cell.angle_gamma   90.00
#
_symmetry.space_group_name_H-M   'P 1'
#
loop_
_entity.id
_entity.type
_entity.pdbx_description
1 polymer ?
#
loop_
_entity_poly.entity_id
_entity_poly.type
_entity_poly.pdbx_seq_one_letter_code
_entity_poly.pdbx_strand_id
1 'polypeptide(L)'
;MKFGKEANNIEDPLFEVTRSQVFINDEEVQQKILNLSPKEVREFGIRYRSTLKKIKDMILKDGKINIKTNEVKKLIKFLYHT
;
A
#
# COMPACT_ATOMS: atom_id res chain seq x y z
N MET A 1 18.94 -56.85 7.66
CA MET A 1 17.57 -56.46 7.29
C MET A 1 16.90 -55.76 8.47
N LYS A 2 16.81 -54.43 8.41
CA LYS A 2 15.69 -53.59 8.89
C LYS A 2 16.08 -52.15 8.58
N PHE A 3 15.64 -51.70 7.40
CA PHE A 3 15.66 -50.28 7.03
C PHE A 3 14.75 -49.55 8.02
N GLY A 4 15.38 -48.81 8.94
CA GLY A 4 14.70 -47.85 9.79
C GLY A 4 14.15 -46.75 8.90
N LYS A 5 12.84 -46.63 8.92
CA LYS A 5 12.05 -45.77 8.02
C LYS A 5 12.30 -44.31 8.37
N GLU A 6 12.30 -43.52 7.32
CA GLU A 6 12.42 -42.06 7.24
C GLU A 6 11.87 -41.29 8.45
N ALA A 7 12.74 -40.45 9.03
CA ALA A 7 12.32 -39.18 9.60
C ALA A 7 13.02 -38.09 8.77
N ASN A 8 12.41 -37.75 7.63
CA ASN A 8 12.64 -36.45 6.99
C ASN A 8 12.08 -35.39 7.94
N ASN A 9 12.84 -35.08 9.00
CA ASN A 9 12.65 -33.84 9.73
C ASN A 9 13.30 -32.74 8.89
N ILE A 10 12.70 -32.49 7.72
CA ILE A 10 12.89 -31.23 7.02
C ILE A 10 12.23 -30.25 7.97
N GLU A 11 13.07 -29.59 8.77
CA GLU A 11 12.68 -28.48 9.60
C GLU A 11 11.95 -27.51 8.67
N ASP A 12 10.63 -27.48 8.83
CA ASP A 12 9.73 -26.57 8.17
C ASP A 12 10.38 -25.18 8.25
N PRO A 13 10.73 -24.51 7.14
CA PRO A 13 11.08 -23.10 7.19
C PRO A 13 9.78 -22.29 7.40
N LEU A 14 9.10 -22.58 8.51
CA LEU A 14 7.92 -21.89 9.00
C LEU A 14 8.37 -20.61 9.68
N PHE A 15 8.87 -19.66 8.89
CA PHE A 15 8.68 -18.24 9.18
C PHE A 15 8.88 -17.40 7.92
N GLU A 16 7.96 -17.59 6.98
CA GLU A 16 7.26 -16.49 6.31
C GLU A 16 8.16 -15.33 5.84
N VAL A 17 8.95 -15.60 4.80
CA VAL A 17 9.44 -14.55 3.91
C VAL A 17 8.25 -14.01 3.12
N THR A 18 7.48 -13.13 3.75
CA THR A 18 6.56 -12.25 3.02
C THR A 18 6.34 -10.95 3.78
N ARG A 19 7.45 -10.29 4.18
CA ARG A 19 7.44 -8.83 4.07
C ARG A 19 7.34 -8.54 2.59
N SER A 20 6.12 -8.55 2.04
CA SER A 20 5.84 -7.99 0.72
C SER A 20 6.35 -6.57 0.79
N GLN A 21 7.57 -6.38 0.27
CA GLN A 21 8.15 -5.07 0.12
C GLN A 21 7.25 -4.44 -0.93
N VAL A 22 6.26 -3.67 -0.47
CA VAL A 22 5.32 -2.99 -1.36
C VAL A 22 6.19 -2.03 -2.15
N PHE A 23 6.59 -2.44 -3.35
CA PHE A 23 7.18 -1.56 -4.33
C PHE A 23 6.07 -0.62 -4.74
N ILE A 24 5.95 0.49 -4.03
CA ILE A 24 4.98 1.52 -4.32
C ILE A 24 5.46 2.18 -5.61
N ASN A 25 4.73 1.96 -6.71
CA ASN A 25 4.93 2.70 -7.94
C ASN A 25 4.26 4.07 -7.78
N ASP A 26 5.07 5.13 -7.82
CA ASP A 26 4.59 6.52 -7.70
C ASP A 26 3.52 6.84 -8.73
N GLU A 27 3.66 6.39 -9.98
CA GLU A 27 2.68 6.64 -11.05
C GLU A 27 1.35 5.93 -10.78
N GLU A 28 1.39 4.68 -10.31
CA GLU A 28 0.20 3.91 -9.97
C GLU A 28 -0.56 4.57 -8.80
N VAL A 29 0.17 4.98 -7.76
CA VAL A 29 -0.40 5.70 -6.63
C VAL A 29 -1.02 7.02 -7.06
N GLN A 30 -0.35 7.76 -7.94
CA GLN A 30 -0.89 9.01 -8.48
C GLN A 30 -2.22 8.77 -9.21
N GLN A 31 -2.28 7.78 -10.10
CA GLN A 31 -3.52 7.43 -10.82
C GLN A 31 -4.64 7.01 -9.88
N LYS A 32 -4.33 6.14 -8.91
CA LYS A 32 -5.28 5.72 -7.88
C LYS A 32 -5.83 6.93 -7.11
N ILE A 33 -4.96 7.83 -6.64
CA ILE A 33 -5.37 9.03 -5.90
C ILE A 33 -6.19 9.98 -6.77
N LEU A 34 -5.84 10.15 -8.05
CA LEU A 34 -6.60 10.97 -9.00
C LEU A 34 -8.01 10.43 -9.23
N ASN A 35 -8.19 9.11 -9.18
CA ASN A 35 -9.48 8.44 -9.35
C ASN A 35 -10.36 8.44 -8.09
N LEU A 36 -9.80 8.70 -6.90
CA LEU A 36 -10.59 8.70 -5.66
C LEU A 36 -11.69 9.76 -5.64
N SER A 37 -12.89 9.36 -5.27
CA SER A 37 -14.01 10.26 -5.01
C SER A 37 -13.94 10.81 -3.59
N PRO A 38 -14.38 12.06 -3.35
CA PRO A 38 -14.45 12.63 -2.01
C PRO A 38 -15.28 11.83 -1.00
N LYS A 39 -16.18 10.95 -1.47
CA LYS A 39 -16.99 10.07 -0.61
C LYS A 39 -16.12 8.96 -0.04
N GLU A 40 -15.41 8.23 -0.90
CA GLU A 40 -14.49 7.18 -0.48
C GLU A 40 -13.49 7.72 0.52
N VAL A 41 -12.86 8.87 0.24
CA VAL A 41 -11.82 9.40 1.12
C VAL A 41 -12.34 9.85 2.50
N ARG A 42 -13.64 10.16 2.61
CA ARG A 42 -14.27 10.48 3.91
C ARG A 42 -14.44 9.23 4.76
N GLU A 43 -14.77 8.09 4.16
CA GLU A 43 -14.90 6.81 4.86
C GLU A 43 -13.59 6.40 5.54
N PHE A 44 -12.45 6.81 4.96
CA PHE A 44 -11.11 6.51 5.48
C PHE A 44 -10.48 7.64 6.32
N GLY A 45 -11.25 8.66 6.68
CA GLY A 45 -10.84 9.67 7.66
C GLY A 45 -10.14 10.91 7.09
N ILE A 46 -10.18 11.15 5.77
CA ILE A 46 -9.84 12.46 5.22
C ILE A 46 -11.07 13.35 5.29
N ARG A 47 -11.12 14.15 6.36
CA ARG A 47 -12.26 14.98 6.73
C ARG A 47 -12.59 16.06 5.67
N TYR A 48 -11.58 16.55 4.95
CA TYR A 48 -11.73 17.72 4.09
C TYR A 48 -11.54 17.39 2.60
N ARG A 49 -12.54 17.70 1.78
CA ARG A 49 -12.48 17.61 0.31
C ARG A 49 -11.35 18.48 -0.27
N SER A 50 -11.04 19.60 0.37
CA SER A 50 -9.95 20.49 0.00
C SER A 50 -8.57 19.83 0.15
N THR A 51 -8.38 18.92 1.10
CA THR A 51 -7.14 18.15 1.23
C THR A 51 -6.93 17.24 0.04
N LEU A 52 -7.95 16.46 -0.34
CA LEU A 52 -7.88 15.62 -1.54
C LEU A 52 -7.62 16.45 -2.79
N LYS A 53 -8.32 17.59 -2.94
CA LYS A 53 -8.12 18.50 -4.08
C LYS A 53 -6.68 19.00 -4.15
N LYS A 54 -6.11 19.49 -3.05
CA LYS A 54 -4.72 19.96 -3.01
C LYS A 54 -3.73 18.88 -3.44
N ILE A 55 -3.93 17.63 -2.99
CA ILE A 55 -3.08 16.50 -3.38
C ILE A 55 -3.21 16.23 -4.88
N LYS A 56 -4.43 16.21 -5.42
CA LYS A 56 -4.65 16.05 -6.87
C LYS A 56 -4.02 17.19 -7.68
N ASP A 57 -4.20 18.44 -7.24
CA ASP A 57 -3.62 19.61 -7.90
C ASP A 57 -2.08 19.54 -7.91
N MET A 58 -1.45 19.07 -6.83
CA MET A 58 0.00 18.84 -6.79
C MET A 58 0.45 17.75 -7.78
N ILE A 59 -0.28 16.62 -7.83
CA ILE A 59 0.02 15.53 -8.78
C ILE A 59 -0.07 16.03 -10.22
N LEU A 60 -1.13 16.76 -10.55
CA LEU A 60 -1.36 17.29 -11.91
C LEU A 60 -0.35 18.37 -12.30
N LYS A 61 0.08 19.21 -11.35
CA LYS A 61 0.98 20.33 -11.62
C LYS A 61 2.45 19.92 -11.65
N ASP A 62 2.88 19.16 -10.66
CA ASP A 62 4.30 18.86 -10.45
C ASP A 62 4.67 17.44 -10.92
N GLY A 63 3.68 16.60 -11.28
CA GLY A 63 3.89 15.19 -11.66
C GLY A 63 4.47 14.35 -10.52
N LYS A 64 4.44 14.88 -9.30
CA LYS A 64 5.14 14.34 -8.14
C LYS A 64 4.19 14.24 -6.97
N ILE A 65 4.37 13.18 -6.19
CA ILE A 65 3.65 12.98 -4.95
C ILE A 65 4.62 12.86 -3.79
N ASN A 66 4.42 13.68 -2.76
CA ASN A 66 5.23 13.58 -1.55
C ASN A 66 4.64 12.51 -0.61
N ILE A 67 5.13 11.28 -0.74
CA ILE A 67 4.71 10.14 0.09
C ILE A 67 5.02 10.36 1.58
N LYS A 68 5.92 11.30 1.92
CA LYS A 68 6.26 11.60 3.32
C LYS A 68 5.14 12.35 4.04
N THR A 69 4.26 13.03 3.31
CA THR A 69 3.14 13.78 3.88
C THR A 69 2.15 12.85 4.57
N ASN A 70 1.74 13.17 5.80
CA ASN A 70 0.85 12.32 6.59
C ASN A 70 -0.49 12.01 5.89
N GLU A 71 -1.05 12.96 5.15
CA GLU A 71 -2.30 12.75 4.40
C GLU A 71 -2.11 11.76 3.25
N VAL A 72 -0.99 11.86 2.55
CA VAL A 72 -0.62 10.93 1.46
C VAL A 72 -0.32 9.54 2.01
N LYS A 73 0.35 9.43 3.16
CA LYS A 73 0.55 8.13 3.84
C LYS A 73 -0.78 7.45 4.18
N LYS A 74 -1.77 8.21 4.65
CA LYS A 74 -3.11 7.67 4.93
C LYS A 74 -3.78 7.17 3.65
N LEU A 75 -3.68 7.92 2.56
CA LEU A 75 -4.19 7.50 1.25
C LEU A 75 -3.50 6.23 0.74
N ILE A 76 -2.18 6.15 0.80
CA ILE A 76 -1.43 4.98 0.37
C ILE A 76 -1.77 3.77 1.24
N LYS A 77 -1.82 3.95 2.56
CA LYS A 77 -2.25 2.88 3.47
C LYS A 77 -3.64 2.37 3.08
N PHE A 78 -4.57 3.25 2.72
CA PHE A 78 -5.87 2.87 2.22
C PHE A 78 -5.79 2.07 0.90
N LEU A 79 -5.00 2.54 -0.07
CA LEU A 79 -4.88 1.91 -1.39
C LEU A 79 -4.23 0.51 -1.40
N TYR A 80 -3.46 0.15 -0.37
CA TYR A 80 -2.73 -1.13 -0.30
C TYR A 80 -3.15 -2.02 0.89
N HIS A 81 -4.13 -1.60 1.71
CA HIS A 81 -4.75 -2.44 2.75
C HIS A 81 -6.22 -2.82 2.45
N THR A 82 -6.70 -2.54 1.24
CA THR A 82 -7.99 -3.00 0.72
C THR A 82 -7.74 -4.12 -0.28
#